data_AF-A0A8X7Q700-F1
#
_entry.id   AF-A0A8X7Q700-F1
#
_cell.length_a   1.000
_cell.length_b   1.000
_cell.length_c   1.000
_cell.angle_alpha   90.00
_cell.angle_beta   90.00
_cell.angle_gamma   90.00
#
_symmetry.space_group_name_H-M   'P 1'
#
loop_
_entity.id
_entity.type
_entity.pdbx_description
1 polymer ?
#
loop_
_entity_poly.entity_id
_entity_poly.type
_entity_poly.pdbx_seq_one_letter_code
_entity_poly.pdbx_strand_id
1 'polypeptide(L)'
;MNQLHFQGCNNLEINGITSFDSPEKPYLNPRLQTSEITQIKVIAPRDSPNTDGIDISRSTDVEIYDIIVGTGDDCVALNCGSININITRMQCGPGHGISVGKDGEEAIVENVQVTN
;
A
#
# COMPACT_ATOMS: atom_id res chain seq x y z
N MET A 1 -5.32 0.70 18.98
CA MET A 1 -5.85 0.62 17.61
C MET A 1 -5.00 -0.41 16.90
N ASN A 2 -5.61 -1.43 16.30
CA ASN A 2 -4.86 -2.56 15.74
C ASN A 2 -4.75 -2.37 14.23
N GLN A 3 -3.60 -1.83 13.80
CA GLN A 3 -3.14 -1.87 12.41
C GLN A 3 -2.18 -3.05 12.25
N LEU A 4 -2.06 -3.53 11.02
CA LEU A 4 -1.01 -4.46 10.65
C LEU A 4 0.21 -3.64 10.22
N HIS A 5 1.37 -3.90 10.82
CA HIS A 5 2.57 -3.10 10.55
C HIS A 5 3.77 -4.01 10.40
N PHE A 6 4.46 -3.89 9.26
CA PHE A 6 5.67 -4.63 8.94
C PHE A 6 6.80 -3.66 8.65
N GLN A 7 7.85 -3.70 9.46
CA GLN A 7 8.95 -2.76 9.39
C GLN A 7 10.29 -3.48 9.35
N GLY A 8 11.11 -3.17 8.35
CA GLY A 8 12.45 -3.73 8.20
C GLY A 8 12.43 -5.22 7.87
N CYS A 9 11.39 -5.69 7.18
CA CYS A 9 11.28 -7.07 6.76
C CYS A 9 11.90 -7.23 5.37
N ASN A 10 12.73 -8.25 5.23
CA ASN A 10 13.30 -8.65 3.95
C ASN A 10 12.69 -10.00 3.57
N ASN A 11 12.37 -10.21 2.30
CA ASN A 11 11.73 -11.45 1.84
C ASN A 11 10.39 -11.73 2.55
N LEU A 12 9.61 -10.69 2.80
CA LEU A 12 8.28 -10.84 3.41
C LEU A 12 7.29 -11.29 2.35
N GLU A 13 6.52 -12.33 2.68
CA GLU A 13 5.37 -12.78 1.92
C GLU A 13 4.11 -12.55 2.75
N ILE A 14 3.18 -11.75 2.22
CA ILE A 14 1.85 -11.54 2.81
C ILE A 14 0.82 -12.11 1.84
N ASN A 15 0.06 -13.10 2.31
CA ASN A 15 -0.97 -13.76 1.52
C ASN A 15 -2.29 -13.85 2.30
N GLY A 16 -3.41 -13.56 1.63
CA GLY A 16 -4.76 -13.95 2.08
C GLY A 16 -5.32 -13.16 3.25
N ILE A 17 -4.77 -11.98 3.56
CA ILE A 17 -5.26 -11.14 4.66
C ILE A 17 -6.49 -10.35 4.22
N THR A 18 -7.54 -10.41 5.03
CA THR A 18 -8.67 -9.49 4.93
C THR A 18 -8.70 -8.58 6.15
N SER A 19 -8.76 -7.28 5.89
CA SER A 19 -8.86 -6.23 6.90
C SER A 19 -10.15 -5.44 6.71
N PHE A 20 -10.86 -5.19 7.80
CA PHE A 20 -12.13 -4.48 7.82
C PHE A 20 -12.09 -3.36 8.87
N ASP A 21 -12.47 -2.16 8.46
CA ASP A 21 -12.81 -1.03 9.33
C ASP A 21 -11.68 -0.63 10.31
N SER A 22 -10.43 -0.56 9.83
CA SER A 22 -9.34 0.01 10.64
C SER A 22 -9.51 1.51 10.78
N PRO A 23 -9.29 2.05 11.99
CA PRO A 23 -9.35 3.48 12.24
C PRO A 23 -8.19 4.26 11.61
N GLU A 24 -8.54 5.39 10.98
CA GLU A 24 -7.78 6.64 10.65
C GLU A 24 -6.33 6.57 10.12
N LYS A 25 -5.69 5.41 9.96
CA LYS A 25 -4.31 5.33 9.47
C LYS A 25 -4.06 4.10 8.59
N PRO A 26 -2.99 4.11 7.76
CA PRO A 26 -2.73 3.08 6.75
C PRO A 26 -2.57 1.67 7.31
N TYR A 27 -2.98 0.64 6.56
CA TYR A 27 -2.86 -0.77 6.99
C TYR A 27 -1.50 -1.41 6.72
N LEU A 28 -0.59 -0.72 6.05
CA LEU A 28 0.77 -1.17 5.79
C LEU A 28 1.68 0.04 5.75
N ASN A 29 2.77 0.08 6.52
CA ASN A 29 3.77 1.14 6.42
C ASN A 29 5.16 0.48 6.37
N PRO A 30 5.78 0.39 5.18
CA PRO A 30 6.91 -0.50 5.01
C PRO A 30 8.26 0.20 5.05
N ARG A 31 9.25 -0.66 5.32
CA ARG A 31 10.65 -0.60 4.91
C ARG A 31 10.97 -2.01 4.44
N LEU A 32 10.39 -2.39 3.31
CA LEU A 32 10.44 -3.75 2.78
C LEU A 32 11.54 -3.87 1.72
N GLN A 33 12.20 -5.03 1.69
CA GLN A 33 13.11 -5.38 0.61
C GLN A 33 12.68 -6.72 0.02
N THR A 34 12.54 -6.79 -1.30
CA THR A 34 12.25 -8.04 -2.02
C THR A 34 11.03 -8.74 -1.44
N SER A 35 9.86 -8.11 -1.49
CA SER A 35 8.66 -8.59 -0.77
C SER A 35 7.43 -8.69 -1.67
N GLU A 36 6.54 -9.59 -1.29
CA GLU A 36 5.37 -9.97 -2.06
C GLU A 36 4.09 -9.82 -1.22
N ILE A 37 3.11 -9.13 -1.78
CA ILE A 37 1.84 -8.83 -1.12
C ILE A 37 0.72 -9.22 -2.08
N THR A 38 -0.04 -10.25 -1.70
CA THR A 38 -1.02 -10.84 -2.61
C THR A 38 -2.29 -11.30 -1.91
N GLN A 39 -3.39 -11.37 -2.66
CA GLN A 39 -4.70 -11.85 -2.17
C GLN A 39 -5.18 -11.08 -0.94
N ILE A 40 -4.86 -9.78 -0.89
CA ILE A 40 -5.24 -8.89 0.20
C ILE A 40 -6.58 -8.22 -0.11
N LYS A 41 -7.42 -8.13 0.91
CA LYS A 41 -8.66 -7.37 0.86
C LYS A 41 -8.72 -6.34 1.98
N VAL A 42 -8.77 -5.06 1.64
CA VAL A 42 -8.92 -3.96 2.59
C VAL A 42 -10.25 -3.28 2.35
N ILE A 43 -11.08 -3.19 3.40
CA ILE A 43 -12.40 -2.56 3.34
C ILE A 43 -12.55 -1.56 4.48
N ALA A 44 -12.82 -0.30 4.15
CA ALA A 44 -13.23 0.75 5.06
C ALA A 44 -14.42 1.53 4.48
N PRO A 45 -15.22 2.24 5.32
CA PRO A 45 -16.30 3.09 4.84
C PRO A 45 -15.78 4.17 3.87
N ARG A 46 -16.57 4.49 2.85
CA ARG A 46 -16.23 5.51 1.83
C ARG A 46 -15.91 6.88 2.42
N ASP A 47 -16.61 7.27 3.47
CA ASP A 47 -16.45 8.60 4.07
C ASP A 47 -15.48 8.58 5.25
N SER A 48 -14.69 7.51 5.41
CA SER A 48 -13.71 7.38 6.48
C SER A 48 -12.41 8.10 6.10
N PRO A 49 -12.09 9.25 6.72
CA PRO A 49 -10.89 10.02 6.39
C PRO A 49 -9.62 9.25 6.77
N ASN A 50 -8.51 9.47 6.05
CA ASN A 50 -7.19 8.93 6.34
C ASN A 50 -7.14 7.39 6.38
N THR A 51 -8.00 6.72 5.61
CA THR A 51 -8.01 5.25 5.51
C THR A 51 -7.24 4.78 4.29
N ASP A 52 -5.93 4.98 4.29
CA ASP A 52 -5.10 4.50 3.20
C ASP A 52 -5.08 2.95 3.24
N GLY A 53 -5.25 2.29 2.10
CA GLY A 53 -5.24 0.85 2.03
C GLY A 53 -3.85 0.28 2.29
N ILE A 54 -2.92 0.58 1.40
CA ILE A 54 -1.51 0.17 1.48
C ILE A 54 -0.66 1.42 1.40
N ASP A 55 0.08 1.77 2.44
CA ASP A 55 1.12 2.79 2.34
C ASP A 55 2.46 2.07 2.05
N ILE A 56 3.28 2.62 1.16
CA ILE A 56 4.62 2.13 0.85
C ILE A 56 5.64 3.23 0.98
N SER A 57 6.58 3.11 1.90
CA SER A 57 7.72 4.01 1.98
C SER A 57 9.02 3.22 1.99
N ARG A 58 10.15 3.84 1.61
CA ARG A 58 11.51 3.29 1.83
C ARG A 58 11.66 1.81 1.52
N SER A 59 11.06 1.36 0.42
CA SER A 59 10.97 -0.05 0.05
C SER A 59 11.56 -0.29 -1.33
N THR A 60 12.11 -1.49 -1.56
CA THR A 60 12.75 -1.82 -2.83
C THR A 60 12.34 -3.21 -3.28
N ASP A 61 12.03 -3.35 -4.57
CA ASP A 61 11.61 -4.60 -5.20
C ASP A 61 10.38 -5.20 -4.50
N VAL A 62 9.24 -4.49 -4.62
CA VAL A 62 7.98 -4.92 -4.01
C VAL A 62 6.95 -5.22 -5.09
N GLU A 63 6.40 -6.43 -5.02
CA GLU A 63 5.33 -6.91 -5.90
C GLU A 63 4.00 -6.92 -5.14
N ILE A 64 3.01 -6.22 -5.68
CA ILE A 64 1.65 -6.15 -5.14
C ILE A 64 0.69 -6.60 -6.21
N TYR A 65 -0.10 -7.64 -5.93
CA TYR A 65 -1.01 -8.14 -6.95
C TYR A 65 -2.22 -8.92 -6.42
N ASP A 66 -3.25 -9.05 -7.25
CA ASP A 66 -4.49 -9.76 -6.90
C ASP A 66 -5.13 -9.22 -5.60
N ILE A 67 -5.18 -7.90 -5.48
CA ILE A 67 -5.69 -7.21 -4.29
C ILE A 67 -6.98 -6.44 -4.57
N ILE A 68 -7.79 -6.28 -3.52
CA ILE A 68 -9.02 -5.49 -3.53
C ILE A 68 -8.94 -4.46 -2.40
N VAL A 69 -8.99 -3.18 -2.75
CA VAL A 69 -8.93 -2.09 -1.78
C VAL A 69 -10.12 -1.17 -2.00
N GLY A 70 -10.98 -1.10 -0.99
CA GLY A 70 -12.07 -0.15 -0.93
C GLY A 70 -12.01 0.63 0.36
N THR A 71 -11.57 1.88 0.27
CA THR A 71 -11.41 2.78 1.41
C THR A 71 -11.95 4.17 1.08
N GLY A 72 -11.89 5.10 2.04
CA GLY A 72 -12.22 6.51 1.83
C GLY A 72 -11.04 7.36 1.34
N ASP A 73 -9.83 6.79 1.30
CA ASP A 73 -8.60 7.51 0.95
C ASP A 73 -7.80 6.74 -0.11
N ASP A 74 -6.47 6.91 -0.18
CA ASP A 74 -5.62 6.20 -1.13
C ASP A 74 -5.77 4.68 -1.01
N CYS A 75 -5.96 3.98 -2.13
CA CYS A 75 -5.87 2.54 -2.13
C CYS A 75 -4.42 2.07 -1.95
N VAL A 76 -3.49 2.77 -2.62
CA VAL A 76 -2.05 2.64 -2.41
C VAL A 76 -1.44 4.03 -2.36
N ALA A 77 -0.74 4.36 -1.27
CA ALA A 77 0.06 5.57 -1.13
C ALA A 77 1.55 5.22 -1.27
N LEU A 78 2.19 5.62 -2.36
CA LEU A 78 3.62 5.42 -2.61
C LEU A 78 4.42 6.63 -2.14
N ASN A 79 5.10 6.48 -1.02
CA ASN A 79 5.92 7.48 -0.35
C ASN A 79 7.42 7.30 -0.64
N CYS A 80 8.21 8.28 -0.22
CA CYS A 80 9.63 8.42 -0.59
C CYS A 80 10.53 7.23 -0.20
N GLY A 81 11.56 7.04 -1.02
CA GLY A 81 12.52 5.94 -0.91
C GLY A 81 11.99 4.63 -1.46
N SER A 82 10.88 4.66 -2.20
CA SER A 82 10.28 3.48 -2.83
C SER A 82 10.78 3.34 -4.27
N ILE A 83 11.41 2.20 -4.58
CA ILE A 83 12.09 1.95 -5.86
C ILE A 83 11.68 0.56 -6.36
N ASN A 84 11.41 0.41 -7.66
CA ASN A 84 11.01 -0.87 -8.26
C ASN A 84 9.75 -1.43 -7.59
N ILE A 85 8.64 -0.71 -7.75
CA ILE A 85 7.35 -1.13 -7.19
C ILE A 85 6.43 -1.52 -8.34
N ASN A 86 5.93 -2.75 -8.31
CA ASN A 86 5.01 -3.24 -9.33
C ASN A 86 3.65 -3.57 -8.70
N ILE A 87 2.60 -2.98 -9.26
CA ILE A 87 1.22 -3.14 -8.81
C ILE A 87 0.41 -3.69 -9.98
N THR A 88 -0.15 -4.90 -9.85
CA THR A 88 -0.88 -5.56 -10.93
C THR A 88 -2.21 -6.16 -10.48
N ARG A 89 -3.19 -6.27 -11.38
CA ARG A 89 -4.49 -6.95 -11.10
C ARG A 89 -5.16 -6.45 -9.81
N MET A 90 -5.19 -5.13 -9.65
CA MET A 90 -5.75 -4.48 -8.46
C MET A 90 -7.14 -3.92 -8.75
N GLN A 91 -8.08 -4.17 -7.84
CA GLN A 91 -9.34 -3.43 -7.77
C GLN A 91 -9.22 -2.33 -6.71
N CYS A 92 -9.41 -1.08 -7.12
CA CYS A 92 -9.31 0.09 -6.25
C CYS A 92 -10.58 0.96 -6.37
N GLY A 93 -11.20 1.27 -5.24
CA GLY A 93 -12.31 2.22 -5.16
C GLY A 93 -13.26 1.92 -4.00
N PRO A 94 -13.93 2.93 -3.43
CA PRO A 94 -14.22 4.24 -4.03
C PRO A 94 -13.25 5.39 -3.70
N GLY A 95 -12.15 5.14 -2.98
CA GLY A 95 -11.22 6.17 -2.49
C GLY A 95 -10.42 6.94 -3.55
N HIS A 96 -9.25 7.43 -3.19
CA HIS A 96 -8.46 8.39 -3.97
C HIS A 96 -7.60 7.77 -5.08
N GLY A 97 -7.52 6.44 -5.16
CA GLY A 97 -6.78 5.75 -6.20
C GLY A 97 -5.41 5.26 -5.75
N ILE A 98 -4.45 5.28 -6.67
CA ILE A 98 -3.03 5.02 -6.37
C ILE A 98 -2.33 6.38 -6.43
N SER A 99 -1.78 6.80 -5.29
CA SER A 99 -1.14 8.11 -5.14
C SER A 99 0.37 7.95 -5.02
N VAL A 100 1.11 8.84 -5.66
CA VAL A 100 2.57 8.96 -5.48
C VAL A 100 2.83 10.23 -4.68
N GLY A 101 3.15 10.04 -3.41
CA GLY A 101 3.42 11.10 -2.45
C GLY A 101 4.87 11.60 -2.51
N LYS A 102 5.08 12.82 -2.02
CA LYS A 102 6.41 13.41 -1.80
C LYS A 102 6.58 13.78 -0.34
N ASP A 103 7.79 13.60 0.19
CA ASP A 103 8.23 14.09 1.49
C ASP A 103 9.67 14.59 1.39
N GLY A 104 9.84 15.92 1.46
CA GLY A 104 11.15 16.59 1.40
C GLY A 104 11.62 16.94 -0.02
N GLU A 105 12.69 17.74 -0.10
CA GLU A 105 13.22 18.26 -1.37
C GLU A 105 13.99 17.22 -2.20
N GLU A 106 14.41 16.11 -1.59
CA GLU A 106 15.16 15.01 -2.22
C GLU A 106 14.37 13.69 -2.25
N ALA A 107 13.05 13.79 -2.19
CA ALA A 107 12.11 12.69 -2.29
C ALA A 107 12.21 11.94 -3.63
N ILE A 108 12.70 10.70 -3.62
CA ILE A 108 12.70 9.84 -4.81
C ILE A 108 11.65 8.73 -4.66
N VAL A 109 10.81 8.61 -5.67
CA VAL A 109 10.03 7.42 -6.01
C VAL A 109 10.38 7.05 -7.44
N GLU A 110 10.86 5.85 -7.68
CA GLU A 110 11.46 5.46 -8.96
C GLU A 110 10.97 4.09 -9.44
N ASN A 111 10.83 3.95 -10.76
CA ASN A 111 10.46 2.70 -11.42
C ASN A 111 9.20 2.06 -10.82
N VAL A 112 8.10 2.79 -10.87
CA VAL A 112 6.78 2.31 -10.47
C VAL A 112 6.01 1.87 -11.71
N GLN A 113 5.51 0.64 -11.68
CA GLN A 113 4.65 0.09 -12.72
C GLN A 113 3.28 -0.24 -12.13
N VAL A 114 2.22 0.28 -12.77
CA VAL A 114 0.83 -0.04 -12.44
C VAL A 114 0.18 -0.58 -13.70
N THR A 115 -0.26 -1.85 -13.67
CA THR A 115 -0.91 -2.51 -14.82
C THR A 115 -2.09 -3.36 -14.38
N ASN A 116 -2.92 -3.77 -15.33
CA ASN A 116 -4.04 -4.69 -15.10
C ASN A 116 -3.78 -6.00 -15.83
#